data_AF-A0A9E5MBT7-F1
#
_entry.id   AF-A0A9E5MBT7-F1
#
_cell.length_a   1.000
_cell.length_b   1.000
_cell.length_c   1.000
_cell.angle_alpha   90.00
_cell.angle_beta   90.00
_cell.angle_gamma   90.00
#
_symmetry.space_group_name_H-M   'P 1'
#
loop_
_entity.id
_entity.type
_entity.pdbx_description
1 polymer ?
#
loop_
_entity_poly.entity_id
_entity_poly.type
_entity_poly.pdbx_seq_one_letter_code
_entity_poly.pdbx_strand_id
1 'polypeptide(L)'
;MSATPLKIEFPESLPVSAKRDEIAQAMADHQVIIVCGETGSGKTTQLPKIALALGRGKLNAAPGQRGKWIGHTQPRRIAASSVAKRIAEELKTPLGEVVGYKVRFQDRLSKDASVKLMTDGILLAETQNDPLLEAYDTIIIDEAHERSLNIDFLLGYLRQILPRRPDLKVVVTSATIDADRFAQHFASSKGPAP
;
A
#
# COMPACT_ATOMS: atom_id res chain seq x y z
N MET A 1 -7.21 18.32 21.10
CA MET A 1 -8.35 18.47 20.18
C MET A 1 -8.82 17.06 19.84
N SER A 2 -10.08 16.75 20.09
CA SER A 2 -10.65 15.44 19.74
C SER A 2 -10.64 15.33 18.21
N ALA A 3 -9.70 14.57 17.66
CA ALA A 3 -9.68 14.30 16.23
C ALA A 3 -10.96 13.52 15.92
N THR A 4 -11.84 14.10 15.10
CA THR A 4 -12.99 13.37 14.56
C THR A 4 -12.44 12.11 13.87
N PRO A 5 -12.92 10.91 14.22
CA PRO A 5 -12.43 9.69 13.61
C PRO A 5 -12.61 9.77 12.09
N LEU A 6 -11.56 9.43 11.35
CA LEU A 6 -11.57 9.43 9.89
C LEU A 6 -12.67 8.49 9.39
N LYS A 7 -13.69 9.05 8.75
CA LYS A 7 -14.78 8.25 8.17
C LYS A 7 -14.34 7.71 6.82
N ILE A 8 -14.18 6.40 6.72
CA ILE A 8 -13.77 5.71 5.48
C ILE A 8 -15.01 5.09 4.84
N GLU A 9 -15.38 5.56 3.66
CA GLU A 9 -16.50 5.06 2.87
C GLU A 9 -15.98 4.35 1.62
N PHE A 10 -16.63 3.26 1.21
CA PHE A 10 -16.27 2.46 0.04
C PHE A 10 -17.38 2.55 -1.01
N PRO A 11 -17.09 2.93 -2.26
CA PRO A 11 -18.10 2.93 -3.32
C PRO A 11 -18.51 1.49 -3.65
N GLU A 12 -19.75 1.11 -3.31
CA GLU A 12 -20.27 -0.26 -3.52
C GLU A 12 -20.32 -0.67 -5.01
N SER A 13 -20.24 0.28 -5.93
CA SER A 13 -20.18 0.03 -7.37
C SER A 13 -18.84 -0.56 -7.85
N LEU A 14 -17.78 -0.49 -7.04
CA LEU A 14 -16.46 -1.01 -7.42
C LEU A 14 -16.32 -2.49 -7.01
N PRO A 15 -15.83 -3.38 -7.90
CA PRO A 15 -15.63 -4.80 -7.58
C PRO A 15 -14.80 -5.04 -6.31
N VAL A 16 -13.74 -4.24 -6.09
CA VAL A 16 -12.89 -4.37 -4.89
C VAL A 16 -13.65 -4.00 -3.61
N SER A 17 -14.60 -3.06 -3.66
CA SER A 17 -15.41 -2.70 -2.50
C SER A 17 -16.36 -3.82 -2.09
N ALA A 18 -16.96 -4.53 -3.06
CA ALA A 18 -17.81 -5.67 -2.80
C ALA A 18 -17.06 -6.85 -2.13
N LYS A 19 -15.74 -6.92 -2.38
CA LYS A 19 -14.80 -7.91 -1.82
C LYS A 19 -14.06 -7.41 -0.58
N ARG A 20 -14.41 -6.24 -0.02
CA ARG A 20 -13.63 -5.59 1.04
C ARG A 20 -13.40 -6.46 2.27
N ASP A 21 -14.41 -7.21 2.71
CA ASP A 21 -14.33 -7.99 3.96
C ASP A 21 -13.41 -9.20 3.77
N GLU A 22 -13.47 -9.84 2.59
CA GLU A 22 -12.56 -10.92 2.19
C GLU A 22 -11.11 -10.42 2.12
N ILE A 23 -10.89 -9.27 1.48
CA ILE A 23 -9.56 -8.64 1.38
C ILE A 23 -9.05 -8.22 2.76
N ALA A 24 -9.91 -7.64 3.59
CA ALA A 24 -9.55 -7.20 4.94
C ALA A 24 -9.16 -8.39 5.83
N GLN A 25 -9.90 -9.49 5.74
CA GLN A 25 -9.57 -10.73 6.44
C GLN A 25 -8.23 -11.30 5.96
N ALA A 26 -8.01 -11.37 4.64
CA ALA A 26 -6.73 -11.81 4.09
C ALA A 26 -5.56 -10.92 4.56
N MET A 27 -5.74 -9.58 4.57
CA MET A 27 -4.77 -8.64 5.11
C MET A 27 -4.54 -8.81 6.61
N ALA A 28 -5.51 -9.29 7.39
CA ALA A 28 -5.31 -9.59 8.81
C ALA A 28 -4.48 -10.86 8.99
N ASP A 29 -4.82 -11.93 8.26
CA ASP A 29 -4.31 -13.28 8.50
C ASP A 29 -2.95 -13.57 7.83
N HIS A 30 -2.63 -12.88 6.73
CA HIS A 30 -1.47 -13.19 5.90
C HIS A 30 -0.53 -12.01 5.74
N GLN A 31 0.76 -12.18 6.05
CA GLN A 31 1.77 -11.11 5.95
C GLN A 31 1.88 -10.53 4.53
N VAL A 32 1.68 -11.38 3.51
CA VAL A 32 1.63 -10.99 2.10
C VAL A 32 0.32 -11.48 1.49
N ILE A 33 -0.32 -10.64 0.67
CA ILE A 33 -1.47 -11.04 -0.14
C ILE A 33 -1.30 -10.54 -1.59
N ILE A 34 -1.85 -11.29 -2.54
CA ILE A 34 -1.88 -10.93 -3.96
C ILE A 34 -3.31 -10.57 -4.34
N VAL A 35 -3.54 -9.35 -4.81
CA VAL A 35 -4.88 -8.89 -5.21
C VAL A 35 -4.94 -8.73 -6.72
N CYS A 36 -5.64 -9.67 -7.36
CA CYS A 36 -5.86 -9.68 -8.80
C CYS A 36 -7.23 -9.12 -9.18
N GLY A 37 -7.28 -8.43 -10.32
CA GLY A 37 -8.53 -7.98 -10.92
C GLY A 37 -8.26 -6.99 -12.05
N GLU A 38 -9.21 -6.81 -12.95
CA GLU A 38 -9.03 -5.95 -14.14
C GLU A 38 -8.74 -4.48 -13.79
N THR A 39 -8.15 -3.74 -14.73
CA THR A 39 -8.01 -2.28 -14.61
C THR A 39 -9.40 -1.65 -14.44
N GLY A 40 -9.52 -0.68 -13.54
CA GLY A 40 -10.81 -0.05 -13.21
C GLY A 40 -11.60 -0.77 -12.10
N SER A 41 -11.15 -1.93 -11.59
CA SER A 41 -11.81 -2.63 -10.49
C SER A 41 -11.75 -1.92 -9.13
N GLY A 42 -10.92 -0.87 -9.01
CA GLY A 42 -10.77 -0.06 -7.79
C GLY A 42 -9.58 -0.43 -6.89
N LYS A 43 -8.72 -1.38 -7.27
CA LYS A 43 -7.56 -1.84 -6.45
C LYS A 43 -6.74 -0.67 -5.91
N THR A 44 -6.23 0.15 -6.82
CA THR A 44 -5.36 1.29 -6.55
C THR A 44 -5.91 2.31 -5.55
N THR A 45 -7.23 2.52 -5.53
CA THR A 45 -7.84 3.53 -4.65
C THR A 45 -8.39 2.93 -3.37
N GLN A 46 -8.90 1.69 -3.40
CA GLN A 46 -9.59 1.09 -2.27
C GLN A 46 -8.68 0.30 -1.33
N LEU A 47 -7.62 -0.37 -1.82
CA LEU A 47 -6.70 -1.13 -0.96
C LEU A 47 -6.03 -0.31 0.16
N PRO A 48 -5.49 0.90 -0.09
CA PRO A 48 -4.95 1.71 1.01
C PRO A 48 -6.03 2.14 2.01
N LYS A 49 -7.28 2.33 1.57
CA LYS A 49 -8.41 2.66 2.46
C LYS A 49 -8.82 1.46 3.32
N ILE A 50 -8.79 0.24 2.78
CA ILE A 50 -9.00 -0.99 3.55
C ILE A 50 -7.90 -1.14 4.62
N ALA A 51 -6.64 -0.92 4.25
CA ALA A 51 -5.54 -0.94 5.21
C ALA A 51 -5.71 0.11 6.33
N LEU A 52 -6.10 1.34 5.98
CA LEU A 52 -6.44 2.38 6.97
C LEU A 52 -7.57 1.94 7.91
N ALA A 53 -8.63 1.32 7.38
CA ALA A 53 -9.77 0.86 8.16
C ALA A 53 -9.38 -0.28 9.13
N LEU A 54 -8.34 -1.06 8.80
CA LEU A 54 -7.74 -2.08 9.66
C LEU A 54 -6.79 -1.49 10.73
N GLY A 55 -6.71 -0.17 10.86
CA GLY A 55 -5.84 0.50 11.83
C GLY A 55 -4.37 0.59 11.40
N ARG A 56 -4.05 0.33 10.13
CA ARG A 56 -2.70 0.59 9.57
C ARG A 56 -2.54 2.08 9.29
N GLY A 57 -1.30 2.56 9.23
CA GLY A 57 -0.99 3.94 8.90
C GLY A 57 -0.82 4.84 10.13
N LYS A 58 -0.17 5.97 9.91
CA LYS A 58 0.48 6.77 10.97
C LYS A 58 -0.50 7.34 11.98
N LEU A 59 -1.68 7.79 11.52
CA LEU A 59 -2.71 8.38 12.35
C LEU A 59 -3.43 7.35 13.24
N ASN A 60 -3.26 6.06 12.95
CA ASN A 60 -3.83 4.96 13.73
C ASN A 60 -2.85 4.41 14.78
N ALA A 61 -1.66 5.01 14.91
CA ALA A 61 -0.69 4.61 15.92
C ALA A 61 -1.25 4.82 17.33
N ALA A 62 -1.07 3.82 18.20
CA ALA A 62 -1.45 3.94 19.60
C ALA A 62 -0.68 5.09 20.29
N PRO A 63 -1.28 5.77 21.29
CA PRO A 63 -0.59 6.79 22.06
C PRO A 63 0.78 6.29 22.58
N GLY A 64 1.83 7.07 22.31
CA GLY A 64 3.21 6.71 22.69
C GLY A 64 3.95 5.79 21.71
N GLN A 65 3.30 5.33 20.63
CA GLN A 65 3.97 4.57 19.56
C GLN A 65 4.38 5.46 18.39
N ARG A 66 5.50 5.12 17.74
CA ARG A 66 5.92 5.78 16.49
C ARG A 66 5.01 5.31 15.35
N GLY A 67 4.16 6.19 14.85
CA GLY A 67 3.32 5.85 13.71
C GLY A 67 4.11 5.64 12.42
N LYS A 68 3.67 4.65 11.63
CA LYS A 68 4.30 4.21 10.39
C LYS A 68 3.39 4.50 9.20
N TRP A 69 3.95 4.62 8.01
CA TRP A 69 3.19 4.86 6.80
C TRP A 69 2.67 3.58 6.15
N ILE A 70 1.57 3.74 5.42
CA ILE A 70 1.20 2.88 4.30
C ILE A 70 1.90 3.45 3.07
N GLY A 71 2.91 2.75 2.55
CA GLY A 71 3.57 3.09 1.30
C GLY A 71 2.82 2.45 0.13
N HIS A 72 2.47 3.22 -0.89
CA HIS A 72 1.77 2.72 -2.06
C HIS A 72 2.52 3.14 -3.31
N THR A 73 3.15 2.19 -3.98
CA THR A 73 3.93 2.48 -5.18
C THR A 73 3.03 2.59 -6.40
N GLN A 74 3.53 3.30 -7.41
CA GLN A 74 2.93 3.52 -8.71
C GLN A 74 4.07 3.56 -9.75
N PRO A 75 3.90 2.99 -10.94
CA PRO A 75 4.97 2.94 -11.94
C PRO A 75 5.32 4.34 -12.48
N ARG A 76 4.38 5.29 -12.41
CA ARG A 76 4.50 6.62 -13.03
C ARG A 76 4.24 7.75 -12.04
N ARG A 77 4.98 8.86 -12.18
CA ARG A 77 4.85 10.06 -11.34
C ARG A 77 3.44 10.67 -11.38
N ILE A 78 2.87 10.75 -12.58
CA ILE A 78 1.51 11.29 -12.79
C ILE A 78 0.48 10.38 -12.12
N ALA A 79 0.64 9.06 -12.22
CA ALA A 79 -0.23 8.11 -11.53
C ALA A 79 -0.17 8.28 -10.00
N ALA A 80 1.03 8.33 -9.41
CA ALA A 80 1.21 8.56 -7.96
C ALA A 80 0.46 9.82 -7.47
N SER A 81 0.65 10.94 -8.15
CA SER A 81 0.01 12.21 -7.77
C SER A 81 -1.51 12.23 -8.03
N SER A 82 -1.98 11.62 -9.11
CA SER A 82 -3.41 11.53 -9.45
C SER A 82 -4.16 10.63 -8.47
N VAL A 83 -3.59 9.46 -8.16
CA VAL A 83 -4.14 8.50 -7.20
C VAL A 83 -4.20 9.12 -5.80
N ALA A 84 -3.15 9.82 -5.36
CA ALA A 84 -3.16 10.51 -4.07
C ALA A 84 -4.29 11.54 -3.96
N LYS A 85 -4.50 12.35 -5.01
CA LYS A 85 -5.62 13.30 -5.10
C LYS A 85 -6.96 12.58 -4.98
N ARG A 86 -7.15 11.51 -5.77
CA ARG A 86 -8.39 10.75 -5.78
C ARG A 86 -8.72 10.14 -4.42
N ILE A 87 -7.75 9.53 -3.74
CA ILE A 87 -7.97 8.94 -2.42
C ILE A 87 -8.27 10.05 -1.39
N ALA A 88 -7.57 11.17 -1.44
CA ALA A 88 -7.83 12.31 -0.55
C ALA A 88 -9.25 12.88 -0.72
N GLU A 89 -9.73 12.99 -1.97
CA GLU A 89 -11.11 13.37 -2.31
C GLU A 89 -12.13 12.36 -1.74
N GLU A 90 -11.90 11.06 -1.94
CA GLU A 90 -12.79 10.01 -1.41
C GLU A 90 -12.83 9.98 0.12
N LEU A 91 -11.72 10.31 0.78
CA LEU A 91 -11.64 10.44 2.24
C LEU A 91 -12.16 11.80 2.74
N LYS A 92 -12.51 12.74 1.84
CA LYS A 92 -12.96 14.09 2.17
C LYS A 92 -11.94 14.84 3.03
N THR A 93 -10.65 14.68 2.70
CA THR A 93 -9.52 15.32 3.40
C THR A 93 -8.65 16.13 2.45
N PRO A 94 -7.98 17.20 2.91
CA PRO A 94 -7.01 17.90 2.10
C PRO A 94 -5.84 17.00 1.68
N LEU A 95 -5.42 17.11 0.41
CA LEU A 95 -4.24 16.42 -0.09
C LEU A 95 -2.98 16.85 0.69
N GLY A 96 -2.33 15.85 1.28
CA GLY A 96 -1.14 15.97 2.11
C GLY A 96 -1.42 15.69 3.58
N GLU A 97 -2.66 15.77 4.06
CA GLU A 97 -2.98 15.59 5.49
C GLU A 97 -3.08 14.12 5.90
N VAL A 98 -3.98 13.35 5.28
CA VAL A 98 -4.11 11.90 5.51
C VAL A 98 -3.38 11.12 4.42
N VAL A 99 -3.51 11.58 3.17
CA VAL A 99 -2.93 10.96 1.98
C VAL A 99 -2.12 12.02 1.25
N GLY A 100 -0.89 11.70 0.90
CA GLY A 100 -0.02 12.56 0.11
C GLY A 100 0.83 11.75 -0.86
N TYR A 101 1.73 12.42 -1.56
CA TYR A 101 2.63 11.76 -2.48
C TYR A 101 4.05 12.31 -2.44
N LYS A 102 5.01 11.45 -2.80
CA LYS A 102 6.41 11.79 -2.99
C LYS A 102 6.90 11.20 -4.30
N VAL A 103 7.30 12.06 -5.22
CA VAL A 103 7.89 11.70 -6.51
C VAL A 103 9.19 12.47 -6.70
N ARG A 104 9.98 12.11 -7.72
CA ARG A 104 11.21 12.86 -8.01
C ARG A 104 10.88 14.35 -8.19
N PHE A 105 11.62 15.20 -7.48
CA PHE A 105 11.50 16.68 -7.49
C PHE A 105 10.17 17.26 -6.98
N GLN A 106 9.26 16.46 -6.44
CA GLN A 106 8.00 16.99 -5.91
C GLN A 106 7.50 16.13 -4.75
N ASP A 107 7.20 16.79 -3.65
CA ASP A 107 6.63 16.19 -2.45
C ASP A 107 5.43 17.03 -2.00
N ARG A 108 4.31 16.35 -1.72
CA ARG A 108 3.16 16.93 -1.03
C ARG A 108 2.64 15.88 -0.04
N LEU A 109 3.34 15.78 1.09
CA LEU A 109 3.04 14.87 2.17
C LEU A 109 3.34 15.54 3.51
N SER A 110 2.35 15.59 4.41
CA SER A 110 2.59 15.97 5.79
C SER A 110 3.38 14.87 6.51
N LYS A 111 4.22 15.27 7.46
CA LYS A 111 4.88 14.33 8.37
C LYS A 111 3.89 13.41 9.10
N ASP A 112 2.65 13.86 9.28
CA ASP A 112 1.59 13.15 10.02
C ASP A 112 0.64 12.34 9.11
N ALA A 113 0.83 12.40 7.79
CA ALA A 113 0.03 11.63 6.85
C ALA A 113 0.17 10.13 7.09
N SER A 114 -0.88 9.37 6.76
CA SER A 114 -0.92 7.91 6.92
C SER A 114 -0.56 7.17 5.64
N VAL A 115 -0.93 7.71 4.47
CA VAL A 115 -0.68 7.06 3.17
C VAL A 115 0.27 7.91 2.34
N LYS A 116 1.37 7.31 1.91
CA LYS A 116 2.35 7.91 1.00
C LYS A 116 2.30 7.21 -0.34
N LEU A 117 1.75 7.89 -1.35
CA LEU A 117 1.85 7.47 -2.74
C LEU A 117 3.24 7.84 -3.26
N MET A 118 3.91 6.93 -3.96
CA MET A 118 5.24 7.22 -4.49
C MET A 118 5.51 6.42 -5.75
N THR A 119 6.55 6.78 -6.48
CA THR A 119 7.02 5.89 -7.55
C THR A 119 7.84 4.73 -7.00
N ASP A 120 7.90 3.61 -7.71
CA ASP A 120 8.74 2.45 -7.34
C ASP A 120 10.18 2.87 -7.03
N GLY A 121 10.76 3.71 -7.89
CA GLY A 121 12.13 4.23 -7.70
C GLY A 121 12.32 5.09 -6.44
N ILE A 122 11.26 5.71 -5.89
CA ILE A 122 11.34 6.43 -4.61
C ILE A 122 11.41 5.43 -3.46
N LEU A 123 10.56 4.40 -3.47
CA LEU A 123 10.62 3.35 -2.43
C LEU A 123 11.97 2.63 -2.48
N LEU A 124 12.44 2.29 -3.68
CA LEU A 124 13.74 1.64 -3.86
C LEU A 124 14.91 2.53 -3.41
N ALA A 125 14.83 3.84 -3.60
CA ALA A 125 15.86 4.75 -3.07
C ALA A 125 15.82 4.84 -1.54
N GLU A 126 14.64 4.75 -0.93
CA GLU A 126 14.50 4.79 0.52
C GLU A 126 15.09 3.54 1.21
N THR A 127 15.15 2.39 0.55
CA THR A 127 15.80 1.17 1.10
C THR A 127 17.30 1.35 1.40
N GLN A 128 17.95 2.33 0.76
CA GLN A 128 19.37 2.62 1.03
C GLN A 128 19.59 3.24 2.42
N ASN A 129 18.64 4.04 2.89
CA ASN A 129 18.72 4.73 4.18
C ASN A 129 17.86 4.07 5.27
N ASP A 130 16.84 3.31 4.86
CA ASP A 130 15.97 2.52 5.74
C ASP A 130 15.96 1.05 5.26
N PRO A 131 17.01 0.26 5.56
CA PRO A 131 17.17 -1.08 5.01
C PRO A 131 16.16 -2.13 5.50
N LEU A 132 15.35 -1.77 6.48
CA LEU A 132 14.25 -2.62 6.94
C LEU A 132 12.89 -2.00 6.63
N LEU A 133 12.83 -0.83 5.98
CA LEU A 133 11.61 -0.08 5.73
C LEU A 133 10.80 0.16 7.02
N GLU A 134 11.48 0.48 8.13
CA GLU A 134 10.88 0.71 9.45
C GLU A 134 9.92 1.90 9.50
N ALA A 135 10.03 2.81 8.55
CA ALA A 135 9.06 3.88 8.35
C ALA A 135 7.66 3.37 7.94
N TYR A 136 7.52 2.10 7.58
CA TYR A 136 6.28 1.53 7.03
C TYR A 136 5.75 0.35 7.85
N ASP A 137 4.42 0.31 7.99
CA ASP A 137 3.70 -0.88 8.48
C ASP A 137 3.07 -1.66 7.33
N THR A 138 2.89 -1.03 6.17
CA THR A 138 2.24 -1.61 4.99
C THR A 138 2.92 -1.09 3.74
N ILE A 139 3.24 -1.98 2.80
CA ILE A 139 3.69 -1.64 1.46
C ILE A 139 2.74 -2.25 0.43
N ILE A 140 2.20 -1.42 -0.45
CA ILE A 140 1.37 -1.82 -1.58
C ILE A 140 2.21 -1.62 -2.84
N ILE A 141 2.54 -2.72 -3.52
CA ILE A 141 3.19 -2.70 -4.85
C ILE A 141 2.08 -2.80 -5.88
N ASP A 142 1.71 -1.67 -6.47
CA ASP A 142 0.61 -1.58 -7.42
C ASP A 142 1.11 -1.83 -8.85
N GLU A 143 0.24 -2.38 -9.70
CA GLU A 143 0.52 -2.63 -11.11
C GLU A 143 1.79 -3.49 -11.32
N ALA A 144 2.00 -4.52 -10.48
CA ALA A 144 3.20 -5.36 -10.52
C ALA A 144 3.41 -6.09 -11.87
N HIS A 145 2.37 -6.11 -12.71
CA HIS A 145 2.39 -6.63 -14.06
C HIS A 145 3.09 -5.72 -15.09
N GLU A 146 3.42 -4.46 -14.76
CA GLU A 146 4.19 -3.58 -15.66
C GLU A 146 5.66 -4.06 -15.84
N ARG A 147 6.08 -5.15 -15.16
CA ARG A 147 7.39 -5.83 -15.29
C ARG A 147 8.57 -4.87 -15.38
N SER A 148 8.54 -3.82 -14.55
CA SER A 148 9.64 -2.87 -14.49
C SER A 148 10.77 -3.43 -13.61
N LEU A 149 12.02 -3.10 -13.96
CA LEU A 149 13.18 -3.52 -13.19
C LEU A 149 13.10 -3.08 -11.72
N ASN A 150 12.51 -1.90 -11.47
CA ASN A 150 12.31 -1.40 -10.11
C ASN A 150 11.33 -2.27 -9.32
N ILE A 151 10.25 -2.72 -9.95
CA ILE A 151 9.27 -3.64 -9.34
C ILE A 151 9.97 -4.95 -9.00
N ASP A 152 10.69 -5.56 -9.94
CA ASP A 152 11.38 -6.83 -9.71
C ASP A 152 12.38 -6.73 -8.54
N PHE A 153 13.17 -5.65 -8.47
CA PHE A 153 14.06 -5.39 -7.33
C PHE A 153 13.30 -5.22 -6.03
N LEU A 154 12.21 -4.44 -6.01
CA LEU A 154 11.40 -4.26 -4.81
C LEU A 154 10.79 -5.58 -4.32
N LEU A 155 10.27 -6.43 -5.22
CA LEU A 155 9.71 -7.72 -4.86
C LEU A 155 10.78 -8.67 -4.29
N GLY A 156 11.98 -8.70 -4.88
CA GLY A 156 13.11 -9.45 -4.36
C GLY A 156 13.56 -8.94 -2.98
N TYR A 157 13.66 -7.62 -2.84
CA TYR A 157 14.06 -6.96 -1.60
C TYR A 157 13.05 -7.19 -0.47
N LEU A 158 11.76 -7.02 -0.74
CA LEU A 158 10.68 -7.29 0.22
C LEU A 158 10.73 -8.73 0.70
N ARG A 159 10.84 -9.71 -0.22
CA ARG A 159 10.98 -11.14 0.14
C ARG A 159 12.13 -11.37 1.13
N GLN A 160 13.25 -10.69 0.95
CA GLN A 160 14.42 -10.83 1.82
C GLN A 160 14.19 -10.24 3.22
N ILE A 161 13.48 -9.12 3.36
CA ILE A 161 13.30 -8.45 4.66
C ILE A 161 12.12 -9.01 5.47
N LEU A 162 11.13 -9.64 4.83
CA LEU A 162 9.90 -10.11 5.48
C LEU A 162 10.14 -11.03 6.70
N PRO A 163 11.10 -11.98 6.70
CA PRO A 163 11.43 -12.77 7.88
C PRO A 163 11.90 -11.94 9.09
N ARG A 164 12.50 -10.77 8.84
CA ARG A 164 12.98 -9.83 9.88
C ARG A 164 11.94 -8.77 10.24
N ARG A 165 10.88 -8.64 9.46
CA ARG A 165 9.79 -7.66 9.61
C ARG A 165 8.43 -8.35 9.63
N PRO A 166 8.14 -9.24 10.61
CA PRO A 166 6.86 -9.94 10.71
C PRO A 166 5.66 -8.98 10.88
N ASP A 167 5.90 -7.75 11.32
CA ASP A 167 4.89 -6.70 11.46
C ASP A 167 4.49 -6.04 10.12
N LEU A 168 5.38 -6.08 9.11
CA LEU A 168 5.18 -5.46 7.81
C LEU A 168 4.15 -6.22 6.99
N LYS A 169 3.10 -5.54 6.54
CA LYS A 169 2.12 -6.05 5.57
C LYS A 169 2.58 -5.73 4.16
N VAL A 170 2.49 -6.69 3.25
CA VAL A 170 2.73 -6.47 1.82
C VAL A 170 1.49 -6.84 1.02
N VAL A 171 1.09 -5.97 0.12
CA VAL A 171 -0.01 -6.20 -0.82
C VAL A 171 0.58 -6.01 -2.21
N VAL A 172 0.45 -7.02 -3.07
CA VAL A 172 0.89 -6.92 -4.47
C VAL A 172 -0.35 -6.95 -5.33
N THR A 173 -0.50 -5.98 -6.23
CA THR A 173 -1.64 -5.94 -7.15
C THR A 173 -1.22 -6.31 -8.56
N SER A 174 -2.11 -6.98 -9.28
CA SER A 174 -1.92 -7.31 -10.69
C SER A 174 -3.23 -7.20 -11.46
N ALA A 175 -3.17 -6.72 -12.70
CA ALA A 175 -4.30 -6.77 -13.63
C ALA A 175 -4.34 -8.06 -14.47
N THR A 176 -3.28 -8.88 -14.41
CA THR A 176 -3.13 -10.10 -15.21
C THR A 176 -3.05 -11.36 -14.35
N ILE A 177 -3.22 -12.52 -15.00
CA ILE A 177 -3.26 -13.87 -14.41
C ILE A 177 -1.90 -14.33 -13.83
N ASP A 178 -0.84 -13.51 -13.88
CA ASP A 178 0.46 -13.80 -13.26
C ASP A 178 0.43 -13.87 -11.70
N ALA A 179 -0.76 -13.96 -11.10
CA ALA A 179 -1.01 -14.16 -9.68
C ALA A 179 -0.18 -15.30 -9.08
N ASP A 180 -0.18 -16.46 -9.76
CA ASP A 180 0.52 -17.67 -9.29
C ASP A 180 2.02 -17.44 -9.16
N ARG A 181 2.60 -16.68 -10.09
CA ARG A 181 4.03 -16.36 -10.06
C ARG A 181 4.36 -15.48 -8.86
N PHE A 182 3.53 -14.48 -8.56
CA PHE A 182 3.72 -13.63 -7.38
C PHE A 182 3.47 -14.40 -6.08
N ALA A 183 2.45 -15.25 -6.04
CA ALA A 183 2.14 -16.12 -4.91
C ALA A 183 3.31 -17.05 -4.57
N GLN A 184 3.90 -17.69 -5.60
CA GLN A 184 5.09 -18.52 -5.46
C GLN A 184 6.33 -17.70 -5.06
N HIS A 185 6.48 -16.49 -5.59
CA HIS A 185 7.56 -15.58 -5.18
C HIS A 185 7.49 -15.21 -3.70
N PHE A 186 6.30 -15.18 -3.09
CA PHE A 186 6.15 -14.92 -1.64
C PHE A 186 5.78 -16.17 -0.82
N ALA A 187 6.07 -17.36 -1.35
CA ALA A 187 5.81 -18.60 -0.62
C ALA A 187 6.55 -18.64 0.72
N SER A 188 5.82 -19.06 1.75
CA SER A 188 6.27 -19.19 3.14
C SER A 188 6.08 -20.63 3.64
N SER A 189 6.37 -20.88 4.92
CA SER A 189 6.05 -22.17 5.55
C SER A 189 4.55 -22.52 5.54
N LYS A 190 3.67 -21.53 5.34
CA LYS A 190 2.22 -21.71 5.21
C LYS A 190 1.76 -21.95 3.76
N GLY A 191 2.68 -22.04 2.81
CA GLY A 191 2.39 -22.14 1.38
C GLY A 191 2.55 -20.82 0.63
N PRO A 192 2.14 -20.77 -0.66
CA PRO A 192 2.11 -19.56 -1.47
C PRO A 192 1.28 -18.44 -0.82
N ALA A 193 1.57 -17.18 -1.14
CA ALA A 193 0.72 -16.08 -0.70
C ALA A 193 -0.69 -16.22 -1.31
N PRO A 194 -1.76 -15.99 -0.53
CA PRO A 194 -3.13 -16.08 -1.03
C PRO A 194 -3.46 -14.95 -2.01
#